data_AF-A0A9P8IUW1-F1
#
_entry.id   AF-A0A9P8IUW1-F1
#
_cell.length_a   1.000
_cell.length_b   1.000
_cell.length_c   1.000
_cell.angle_alpha   90.00
_cell.angle_beta   90.00
_cell.angle_gamma   90.00
#
_symmetry.space_group_name_H-M   'P 1'
#
loop_
_entity.id
_entity.type
_entity.pdbx_description
1 polymer ?
#
loop_
_entity_poly.entity_id
_entity_poly.type
_entity_poly.pdbx_seq_one_letter_code
_entity_poly.pdbx_strand_id
1 'polypeptide(L)'
;MEDDSMFVETVSDFPEYRSSSADKGEDCKSPKSEPSSQPEGMESEASGQPQPEEPSETVERPEAHVRESVETEMQIDSDESVHEPVTENATESNSNSPQPESTPSLPSTPEDIIKSLELLELQEKSEGEKLTPLLTTSKTKVQATESAIAATQGPNRKHQALCENLKIFRAREAEIIESLAFVKQTLEQQNVDPESDEYRRILLNHTSRLQHCETTIRNVQKEIEEEFQKATHREIEIRGQLEKEYAEFQELQEKERGICRNVQYYSFIASLLRLGPLGLDSLLFKLRYSGVDVVGEVNKNSSNAVQDHVMT
;
A
#
# COMPACT_ATOMS: atom_id res chain seq x y z
N MET A 1 3.65 17.70 -48.64
CA MET A 1 4.14 18.89 -47.94
C MET A 1 2.96 19.81 -47.82
N GLU A 2 2.51 20.08 -46.61
CA GLU A 2 1.94 21.35 -46.13
C GLU A 2 1.39 21.09 -44.72
N ASP A 3 2.03 21.74 -43.75
CA ASP A 3 1.86 21.62 -42.32
C ASP A 3 0.61 22.36 -41.84
N ASP A 4 -0.28 21.68 -41.11
CA ASP A 4 -1.33 22.33 -40.32
C ASP A 4 -0.76 22.73 -38.95
N SER A 5 -0.24 23.95 -38.90
CA SER A 5 0.21 24.62 -37.67
C SER A 5 -0.99 25.13 -36.87
N MET A 6 -1.34 24.40 -35.80
CA MET A 6 -2.34 24.79 -34.80
C MET A 6 -1.73 25.86 -33.87
N PHE A 7 -2.11 27.12 -34.05
CA PHE A 7 -1.85 28.16 -33.07
C PHE A 7 -2.70 27.93 -31.82
N VAL A 8 -2.04 27.59 -30.71
CA VAL A 8 -2.60 27.64 -29.36
C VAL A 8 -2.42 29.08 -28.86
N GLU A 9 -3.49 29.87 -28.92
CA GLU A 9 -3.50 31.21 -28.34
C GLU A 9 -3.84 31.09 -26.85
N THR A 10 -2.79 31.16 -26.01
CA THR A 10 -2.91 31.18 -24.55
C THR A 10 -3.54 32.50 -24.12
N VAL A 11 -4.74 32.43 -23.54
CA VAL A 11 -5.42 33.58 -22.92
C VAL A 11 -4.75 33.87 -21.57
N SER A 12 -3.68 34.65 -21.64
CA SER A 12 -3.02 35.26 -20.49
C SER A 12 -3.01 36.76 -20.76
N ASP A 13 -4.15 37.42 -20.57
CA ASP A 13 -4.24 38.88 -20.39
C ASP A 13 -5.64 39.29 -19.93
N PHE A 14 -5.67 40.34 -19.08
CA PHE A 14 -6.78 41.14 -18.53
C PHE A 14 -7.09 40.98 -17.01
N PRO A 15 -7.40 42.11 -16.34
CA PRO A 15 -6.71 42.50 -15.12
C PRO A 15 -7.56 42.38 -13.84
N GLU A 16 -6.87 42.30 -12.70
CA GLU A 16 -7.43 42.36 -11.36
C GLU A 16 -8.29 43.62 -11.14
N TYR A 17 -9.61 43.43 -11.04
CA TYR A 17 -10.49 44.44 -10.47
C TYR A 17 -10.55 44.27 -8.94
N ARG A 18 -9.80 45.11 -8.24
CA ARG A 18 -10.04 45.41 -6.81
C ARG A 18 -11.39 46.09 -6.66
N SER A 19 -12.35 45.42 -6.04
CA SER A 19 -13.55 46.07 -5.51
C SER A 19 -13.32 46.51 -4.07
N SER A 20 -13.11 47.81 -3.93
CA SER A 20 -13.23 48.57 -2.67
C SER A 20 -14.71 48.77 -2.36
N SER A 21 -15.17 48.29 -1.21
CA SER A 21 -16.34 48.87 -0.56
C SER A 21 -16.07 48.93 0.95
N ALA A 22 -15.74 50.14 1.39
CA ALA A 22 -15.82 50.53 2.78
C ALA A 22 -17.27 50.91 3.05
N ASP A 23 -17.93 50.15 3.93
CA ASP A 23 -19.20 50.58 4.54
C ASP A 23 -18.97 50.88 6.02
N LYS A 24 -19.59 51.98 6.45
CA LYS A 24 -19.38 52.65 7.73
C LYS A 24 -20.21 51.97 8.81
N GLY A 25 -19.62 51.90 10.01
CA GLY A 25 -20.24 51.29 11.17
C GLY A 25 -21.42 52.06 11.74
N GLU A 26 -22.17 51.36 12.57
CA GLU A 26 -22.89 51.94 13.70
C GLU A 26 -22.67 51.07 14.95
N ASP A 27 -22.49 51.80 16.06
CA ASP A 27 -22.22 51.37 17.41
C ASP A 27 -23.30 50.48 18.02
N CYS A 28 -22.89 49.52 18.87
CA CYS A 28 -23.63 49.16 20.07
C CYS A 28 -22.66 48.87 21.23
N LYS A 29 -22.70 49.76 22.23
CA LYS A 29 -21.99 49.66 23.51
C LYS A 29 -22.61 48.58 24.43
N SER A 30 -21.75 48.05 25.29
CA SER A 30 -21.83 46.93 26.25
C SER A 30 -22.92 47.02 27.35
N PRO A 31 -23.03 46.03 28.28
CA PRO A 31 -22.17 46.07 29.47
C PRO A 31 -21.65 44.74 30.04
N LYS A 32 -20.63 44.92 30.88
CA LYS A 32 -19.85 44.02 31.76
C LYS A 32 -20.67 43.18 32.74
N SER A 33 -20.10 42.02 33.12
CA SER A 33 -20.18 41.43 34.46
C SER A 33 -18.90 40.62 34.75
N GLU A 34 -18.12 41.02 35.75
CA GLU A 34 -16.93 40.36 36.34
C GLU A 34 -17.33 39.79 37.74
N PRO A 35 -16.42 39.25 38.59
CA PRO A 35 -15.42 38.16 38.45
C PRO A 35 -15.50 37.17 39.66
N SER A 36 -14.62 36.15 39.76
CA SER A 36 -14.18 35.44 41.01
C SER A 36 -13.63 34.05 40.65
N SER A 37 -12.54 33.47 41.18
CA SER A 37 -11.41 33.86 42.03
C SER A 37 -10.37 32.74 41.91
N GLN A 38 -9.07 33.06 41.83
CA GLN A 38 -8.00 32.16 42.28
C GLN A 38 -7.92 32.18 43.82
N PRO A 39 -7.13 31.27 44.42
CA PRO A 39 -6.00 31.83 45.15
C PRO A 39 -4.65 31.16 44.85
N GLU A 40 -3.64 31.95 45.19
CA GLU A 40 -2.20 31.83 45.02
C GLU A 40 -1.54 30.71 45.82
N GLY A 41 -0.33 30.36 45.38
CA GLY A 41 0.69 29.67 46.18
C GLY A 41 2.06 29.84 45.52
N MET A 42 2.77 30.90 45.91
CA MET A 42 4.15 31.25 45.55
C MET A 42 5.14 30.11 45.84
N GLU A 43 6.27 30.04 45.13
CA GLU A 43 7.63 30.29 45.67
C GLU A 43 8.71 30.22 44.54
N SER A 44 9.29 31.39 44.25
CA SER A 44 10.72 31.75 44.04
C SER A 44 11.69 31.00 43.10
N GLU A 45 12.17 31.79 42.11
CA GLU A 45 13.58 32.08 41.70
C GLU A 45 14.55 30.92 41.37
N ALA A 46 14.96 30.75 40.11
CA ALA A 46 16.06 31.43 39.38
C ALA A 46 17.43 30.71 39.51
N SER A 47 18.05 30.35 38.38
CA SER A 47 19.47 30.61 38.06
C SER A 47 19.98 29.73 36.90
N GLY A 48 20.68 30.37 35.95
CA GLY A 48 21.88 29.79 35.35
C GLY A 48 21.75 29.12 33.98
N GLN A 49 21.71 29.93 32.91
CA GLN A 49 22.30 29.55 31.62
C GLN A 49 23.83 29.75 31.73
N PRO A 50 24.64 28.92 31.06
CA PRO A 50 25.26 29.43 29.84
C PRO A 50 25.35 28.39 28.70
N GLN A 51 25.05 28.86 27.48
CA GLN A 51 25.64 28.34 26.23
C GLN A 51 27.07 28.89 26.13
N PRO A 52 28.03 28.21 25.47
CA PRO A 52 28.14 28.16 24.00
C PRO A 52 28.59 26.76 23.51
N GLU A 53 28.59 26.35 22.24
CA GLU A 53 29.32 26.87 21.08
C GLU A 53 28.69 26.30 19.79
N GLU A 54 28.53 27.13 18.77
CA GLU A 54 28.49 26.68 17.37
C GLU A 54 29.92 26.42 16.87
N PRO A 55 30.07 25.60 15.82
CA PRO A 55 30.91 26.08 14.73
C PRO A 55 30.20 26.07 13.38
N SER A 56 30.61 27.08 12.62
CA SER A 56 30.16 27.51 11.31
C SER A 56 30.31 26.48 10.19
N GLU A 57 29.35 26.55 9.27
CA GLU A 57 29.54 26.65 7.81
C GLU A 57 30.58 25.73 7.14
N THR A 58 30.09 24.74 6.39
CA THR A 58 30.74 24.35 5.14
C THR A 58 29.68 23.94 4.13
N VAL A 59 29.57 24.76 3.09
CA VAL A 59 28.83 24.50 1.86
C VAL A 59 29.55 23.40 1.09
N GLU A 60 28.91 22.24 0.91
CA GLU A 60 29.17 21.38 -0.24
C GLU A 60 27.87 20.81 -0.80
N ARG A 61 27.67 21.15 -2.08
CA ARG A 61 26.69 20.60 -3.00
C ARG A 61 27.12 19.17 -3.35
N PRO A 62 26.17 18.25 -3.57
CA PRO A 62 26.32 17.44 -4.77
C PRO A 62 25.06 17.36 -5.61
N GLU A 63 25.34 17.16 -6.88
CA GLU A 63 24.49 17.25 -8.03
C GLU A 63 23.40 16.17 -8.07
N ALA A 64 22.28 16.53 -8.68
CA ALA A 64 21.26 15.60 -9.09
C ALA A 64 21.86 14.53 -10.01
N HIS A 65 21.77 13.27 -9.63
CA HIS A 65 21.87 12.15 -10.55
C HIS A 65 20.48 11.60 -10.81
N VAL A 66 19.98 11.96 -12.00
CA VAL A 66 18.91 11.27 -12.70
C VAL A 66 19.34 9.83 -12.90
N ARG A 67 18.57 8.87 -12.35
CA ARG A 67 18.63 7.47 -12.79
C ARG A 67 17.25 7.11 -13.34
N GLU A 68 17.20 7.22 -14.66
CA GLU A 68 16.26 6.54 -15.54
C GLU A 68 16.29 5.03 -15.23
N SER A 69 15.14 4.49 -14.82
CA SER A 69 14.96 3.04 -14.68
C SER A 69 14.27 2.57 -15.95
N VAL A 70 15.01 1.87 -16.80
CA VAL A 70 14.46 1.17 -17.98
C VAL A 70 14.04 -0.22 -17.53
N GLU A 71 12.77 -0.53 -17.80
CA GLU A 71 12.11 -1.82 -17.62
C GLU A 71 12.78 -2.89 -18.50
N THR A 72 12.99 -4.10 -17.96
CA THR A 72 13.29 -5.29 -18.75
C THR A 72 12.14 -6.29 -18.59
N GLU A 73 11.30 -6.36 -19.62
CA GLU A 73 10.40 -7.49 -19.90
C GLU A 73 11.25 -8.72 -20.27
N MET A 74 11.01 -9.85 -19.60
CA MET A 74 11.40 -11.16 -20.11
C MET A 74 10.14 -11.85 -20.63
N GLN A 75 10.00 -11.84 -21.96
CA GLN A 75 9.10 -12.72 -22.69
C GLN A 75 9.70 -14.12 -22.73
N ILE A 76 8.89 -15.12 -22.38
CA ILE A 76 9.20 -16.53 -22.50
C ILE A 76 8.40 -17.01 -23.72
N ASP A 77 9.11 -17.38 -24.78
CA ASP A 77 8.55 -18.14 -25.89
C ASP A 77 9.65 -19.06 -26.41
N SER A 78 9.43 -20.37 -26.37
CA SER A 78 10.06 -21.31 -27.30
C SER A 78 9.33 -22.65 -27.23
N ASP A 79 8.55 -22.83 -28.28
CA ASP A 79 7.85 -24.04 -28.67
C ASP A 79 8.76 -25.26 -28.88
N GLU A 80 8.07 -26.37 -28.70
CA GLU A 80 8.29 -27.76 -29.08
C GLU A 80 8.94 -27.97 -30.47
N SER A 81 9.91 -28.89 -30.55
CA SER A 81 10.38 -29.46 -31.82
C SER A 81 10.83 -30.91 -31.61
N VAL A 82 9.97 -31.81 -32.11
CA VAL A 82 10.17 -33.25 -32.31
C VAL A 82 11.37 -33.54 -33.21
N HIS A 83 12.22 -34.49 -32.83
CA HIS A 83 12.75 -35.56 -33.71
C HIS A 83 13.56 -36.61 -32.91
N GLU A 84 13.11 -37.87 -33.01
CA GLU A 84 13.91 -39.07 -32.70
C GLU A 84 15.21 -39.11 -33.52
N PRO A 85 16.22 -39.85 -33.03
CA PRO A 85 16.53 -41.07 -33.77
C PRO A 85 16.80 -42.31 -32.90
N VAL A 86 16.37 -43.44 -33.45
CA VAL A 86 16.68 -44.81 -33.05
C VAL A 86 18.15 -45.14 -33.32
N THR A 87 18.86 -45.76 -32.37
CA THR A 87 19.92 -46.75 -32.64
C THR A 87 20.09 -47.75 -31.49
N GLU A 88 20.40 -48.99 -31.88
CA GLU A 88 20.44 -50.25 -31.14
C GLU A 88 21.51 -50.40 -30.05
N ASN A 89 21.17 -51.23 -29.06
CA ASN A 89 21.97 -52.12 -28.21
C ASN A 89 23.51 -52.06 -28.27
N ALA A 90 24.12 -51.77 -27.12
CA ALA A 90 25.35 -52.42 -26.69
C ALA A 90 25.39 -52.54 -25.15
N THR A 91 25.47 -53.78 -24.70
CA THR A 91 25.62 -54.21 -23.31
C THR A 91 27.03 -53.88 -22.82
N GLU A 92 27.18 -52.96 -21.87
CA GLU A 92 28.39 -52.88 -21.06
C GLU A 92 28.03 -52.77 -19.59
N SER A 93 28.30 -53.88 -18.89
CA SER A 93 28.37 -54.00 -17.45
C SER A 93 29.28 -52.92 -16.86
N ASN A 94 28.70 -51.97 -16.14
CA ASN A 94 29.40 -51.23 -15.10
C ASN A 94 28.73 -51.52 -13.77
N SER A 95 29.33 -52.47 -13.07
CA SER A 95 29.12 -52.77 -11.66
C SER A 95 29.50 -51.55 -10.81
N ASN A 96 28.54 -50.65 -10.59
CA ASN A 96 28.59 -49.72 -9.48
C ASN A 96 28.08 -50.44 -8.24
N SER A 97 29.03 -50.76 -7.37
CA SER A 97 28.78 -51.14 -5.98
C SER A 97 27.77 -50.17 -5.36
N PRO A 98 26.67 -50.63 -4.74
CA PRO A 98 25.81 -49.73 -3.99
C PRO A 98 26.62 -49.20 -2.81
N GLN A 99 26.97 -47.92 -2.89
CA GLN A 99 27.40 -47.16 -1.74
C GLN A 99 26.20 -47.16 -0.78
N PRO A 100 26.31 -47.70 0.46
CA PRO A 100 25.19 -47.70 1.37
C PRO A 100 24.82 -46.24 1.63
N GLU A 101 23.59 -45.88 1.28
CA GLU A 101 22.96 -44.67 1.81
C GLU A 101 23.07 -44.76 3.33
N SER A 102 23.80 -43.82 3.93
CA SER A 102 23.86 -43.67 5.37
C SER A 102 22.45 -43.37 5.87
N THR A 103 21.72 -44.41 6.25
CA THR A 103 20.52 -44.27 7.09
C THR A 103 20.89 -43.37 8.27
N PRO A 104 20.16 -42.26 8.54
CA PRO A 104 20.43 -41.45 9.70
C PRO A 104 20.39 -42.36 10.93
N SER A 105 21.52 -42.49 11.60
CA SER A 105 21.65 -43.35 12.77
C SER A 105 20.62 -42.93 13.79
N LEU A 106 19.69 -43.82 14.12
CA LEU A 106 18.73 -43.61 15.20
C LEU A 106 19.50 -43.19 16.47
N PRO A 107 19.06 -42.14 17.18
CA PRO A 107 19.74 -41.68 18.37
C PRO A 107 19.84 -42.83 19.35
N SER A 108 21.07 -43.22 19.67
CA SER A 108 21.36 -44.46 20.39
C SER A 108 21.39 -44.23 21.90
N THR A 109 21.46 -42.96 22.32
CA THR A 109 21.43 -42.53 23.72
C THR A 109 20.55 -41.29 23.94
N PRO A 110 20.06 -41.05 25.18
CA PRO A 110 19.36 -39.79 25.52
C PRO A 110 20.18 -38.53 25.20
N GLU A 111 21.51 -38.62 25.32
CA GLU A 111 22.44 -37.54 24.99
C GLU A 111 22.42 -37.20 23.49
N ASP A 112 22.27 -38.21 22.62
CA ASP A 112 22.14 -38.01 21.18
C ASP A 112 20.82 -37.30 20.84
N ILE A 113 19.72 -37.66 21.54
CA ILE A 113 18.42 -36.99 21.38
C ILE A 113 18.51 -35.52 21.80
N ILE A 114 19.17 -35.23 22.94
CA ILE A 114 19.37 -33.86 23.42
C ILE A 114 20.13 -33.03 22.37
N LYS A 115 21.23 -33.56 21.81
CA LYS A 115 21.98 -32.89 20.75
C LYS A 115 21.15 -32.67 19.49
N SER A 116 20.33 -33.64 19.09
CA SER A 116 19.41 -33.47 17.95
C SER A 116 18.39 -32.35 18.20
N LEU A 117 17.83 -32.25 19.40
CA LEU A 117 16.89 -31.19 19.76
C LEU A 117 17.56 -29.81 19.79
N GLU A 118 18.78 -29.71 20.31
CA GLU A 118 19.58 -28.47 20.27
C GLU A 118 19.87 -28.03 18.83
N LEU A 119 20.19 -28.99 17.93
CA LEU A 119 20.40 -28.69 16.52
C LEU A 119 19.11 -28.19 15.85
N LEU A 120 17.97 -28.82 16.13
CA LEU A 120 16.67 -28.36 15.63
C LEU A 120 16.32 -26.96 16.17
N GLU A 121 16.58 -26.70 17.46
CA GLU A 121 16.39 -25.38 18.06
C GLU A 121 17.25 -24.32 17.35
N LEU A 122 18.52 -24.64 17.08
CA LEU A 122 19.45 -23.74 16.39
C LEU A 122 19.01 -23.49 14.94
N GLN A 123 18.55 -24.53 14.25
CA GLN A 123 18.02 -24.41 12.89
C GLN A 123 16.80 -23.48 12.86
N GLU A 124 15.81 -23.71 13.71
CA GLU A 124 14.61 -22.85 13.81
C GLU A 124 14.97 -21.40 14.14
N LYS A 125 15.90 -21.17 15.07
CA LYS A 125 16.41 -19.82 15.36
C LYS A 125 17.01 -19.15 14.12
N SER A 126 17.80 -19.88 13.34
CA SER A 126 18.37 -19.36 12.10
C SER A 126 17.30 -19.04 11.04
N GLU A 127 16.20 -19.79 11.01
CA GLU A 127 15.05 -19.47 10.15
C GLU A 127 14.31 -18.23 10.63
N GLY A 128 14.16 -18.05 11.94
CA GLY A 128 13.59 -16.84 12.54
C GLY A 128 14.42 -15.59 12.23
N GLU A 129 15.75 -15.69 12.27
CA GLU A 129 16.67 -14.61 11.88
C GLU A 129 16.49 -14.21 10.41
N LYS A 130 16.30 -15.18 9.51
CA LYS A 130 16.00 -14.93 8.08
C LYS A 130 14.63 -14.29 7.87
N LEU A 131 13.66 -14.61 8.74
CA LEU A 131 12.28 -14.12 8.64
C LEU A 131 12.13 -12.67 9.13
N THR A 132 12.93 -12.27 10.12
CA THR A 132 12.92 -10.92 10.71
C THR A 132 13.01 -9.78 9.67
N PRO A 133 13.95 -9.77 8.72
CA PRO A 133 14.01 -8.74 7.69
C PRO A 133 12.82 -8.80 6.71
N LEU A 134 12.27 -9.99 6.43
CA LEU A 134 11.09 -10.15 5.57
C LEU A 134 9.84 -9.55 6.23
N LEU A 135 9.62 -9.83 7.52
CA LEU A 135 8.55 -9.23 8.33
C LEU A 135 8.66 -7.71 8.39
N THR A 136 9.86 -7.19 8.61
CA THR A 136 10.11 -5.74 8.66
C THR A 136 9.80 -5.09 7.32
N THR A 137 10.26 -5.70 6.22
CA THR A 137 9.99 -5.23 4.86
C THR A 137 8.50 -5.26 4.54
N SER A 138 7.84 -6.39 4.81
CA SER A 138 6.41 -6.57 4.56
C SER A 138 5.56 -5.60 5.39
N LYS A 139 5.87 -5.42 6.68
CA LYS A 139 5.23 -4.39 7.53
C LYS A 139 5.38 -2.99 6.96
N THR A 140 6.57 -2.65 6.46
CA THR A 140 6.84 -1.33 5.87
C THR A 140 6.03 -1.13 4.59
N LYS A 141 5.89 -2.17 3.75
CA LYS A 141 5.02 -2.15 2.57
C LYS A 141 3.57 -1.89 2.94
N VAL A 142 3.01 -2.67 3.87
CA VAL A 142 1.65 -2.49 4.37
C VAL A 142 1.43 -1.05 4.84
N GLN A 143 2.32 -0.51 5.68
CA GLN A 143 2.21 0.87 6.18
C GLN A 143 2.30 1.93 5.07
N ALA A 144 3.16 1.72 4.08
CA ALA A 144 3.27 2.62 2.92
C ALA A 144 1.99 2.60 2.09
N THR A 145 1.41 1.43 1.86
CA THR A 145 0.17 1.27 1.09
C THR A 145 -1.04 1.81 1.84
N GLU A 146 -1.14 1.61 3.17
CA GLU A 146 -2.14 2.26 4.02
C GLU A 146 -2.05 3.79 3.94
N SER A 147 -0.83 4.33 3.97
CA SER A 147 -0.60 5.76 3.82
C SER A 147 -1.02 6.25 2.43
N ALA A 148 -0.81 5.44 1.38
CA ALA A 148 -1.25 5.75 0.03
C ALA A 148 -2.79 5.78 -0.08
N ILE A 149 -3.51 4.85 0.57
CA ILE A 149 -4.99 4.88 0.63
C ILE A 149 -5.46 6.15 1.34
N ALA A 150 -4.88 6.48 2.50
CA ALA A 150 -5.24 7.68 3.23
C ALA A 150 -5.04 8.95 2.37
N ALA A 151 -3.99 8.99 1.56
CA ALA A 151 -3.75 10.08 0.62
C ALA A 151 -4.81 10.16 -0.51
N THR A 152 -5.35 9.03 -0.97
CA THR A 152 -6.43 9.02 -1.98
C THR A 152 -7.78 9.49 -1.45
N GLN A 153 -8.03 9.35 -0.14
CA GLN A 153 -9.28 9.80 0.51
C GLN A 153 -9.31 11.32 0.76
N GLY A 154 -8.18 12.02 0.57
CA GLY A 154 -8.09 13.46 0.75
C GLY A 154 -8.83 14.27 -0.33
N PRO A 155 -8.96 15.59 -0.15
CA PRO A 155 -9.62 16.46 -1.13
C PRO A 155 -8.89 16.42 -2.48
N ASN A 156 -9.58 15.94 -3.52
CA ASN A 156 -9.08 16.03 -4.88
C ASN A 156 -9.22 17.48 -5.38
N ARG A 157 -8.14 18.27 -5.23
CA ARG A 157 -8.11 19.70 -5.61
C ARG A 157 -8.47 19.92 -7.08
N LYS A 158 -8.08 19.00 -7.97
CA LYS A 158 -8.39 19.11 -9.40
C LYS A 158 -9.89 18.92 -9.64
N HIS A 159 -10.48 17.88 -9.08
CA HIS A 159 -11.92 17.64 -9.15
C HIS A 159 -12.71 18.82 -8.56
N GLN A 160 -12.29 19.34 -7.41
CA GLN A 160 -12.91 20.51 -6.78
C GLN A 160 -12.85 21.75 -7.69
N ALA A 161 -11.69 22.04 -8.29
CA ALA A 161 -11.54 23.16 -9.22
C ALA A 161 -12.43 23.01 -10.45
N LEU A 162 -12.56 21.79 -10.99
CA LEU A 162 -13.47 21.50 -12.10
C LEU A 162 -14.95 21.72 -11.71
N CYS A 163 -15.35 21.30 -10.51
CA CYS A 163 -16.70 21.58 -9.99
C CYS A 163 -16.98 23.07 -9.85
N GLU A 164 -16.01 23.87 -9.38
CA GLU A 164 -16.15 25.33 -9.31
C GLU A 164 -16.25 25.95 -10.71
N ASN A 165 -15.41 25.52 -11.65
CA ASN A 165 -15.50 25.96 -13.05
C ASN A 165 -16.88 25.66 -13.66
N LEU A 166 -17.43 24.47 -13.39
CA LEU A 166 -18.77 24.11 -13.85
C LEU A 166 -19.83 25.08 -13.32
N LYS A 167 -19.76 25.47 -12.04
CA LYS A 167 -20.69 26.47 -11.47
C LYS A 167 -20.56 27.82 -12.17
N ILE A 168 -19.35 28.27 -12.45
CA ILE A 168 -19.09 29.53 -13.16
C ILE A 168 -19.71 29.50 -14.56
N PHE A 169 -19.48 28.42 -15.32
CA PHE A 169 -20.05 28.32 -16.67
C PHE A 169 -21.58 28.18 -16.66
N ARG A 170 -22.16 27.51 -15.65
CA ARG A 170 -23.62 27.45 -15.47
C ARG A 170 -24.23 28.82 -15.16
N ALA A 171 -23.57 29.62 -14.34
CA ALA A 171 -24.00 31.00 -14.08
C ALA A 171 -23.95 31.84 -15.37
N ARG A 172 -22.85 31.73 -16.13
CA ARG A 172 -22.69 32.43 -17.41
C ARG A 172 -23.71 32.00 -18.47
N GLU A 173 -24.05 30.71 -18.54
CA GLU A 173 -25.11 30.18 -19.39
C GLU A 173 -26.45 30.86 -19.08
N ALA A 174 -26.81 30.96 -17.80
CA ALA A 174 -28.02 31.63 -17.36
C ALA A 174 -28.04 33.12 -17.74
N GLU A 175 -26.92 33.84 -17.53
CA GLU A 175 -26.79 35.26 -17.92
C GLU A 175 -26.96 35.46 -19.43
N ILE A 176 -26.40 34.56 -20.26
CA ILE A 176 -26.55 34.64 -21.72
C ILE A 176 -28.01 34.41 -22.13
N ILE A 177 -28.69 33.45 -21.50
CA ILE A 177 -30.10 33.15 -21.76
C ILE A 177 -30.99 34.34 -21.37
N GLU A 178 -30.78 34.92 -20.19
CA GLU A 178 -31.51 36.09 -19.72
C GLU A 178 -31.29 37.30 -20.63
N SER A 179 -30.02 37.56 -20.98
CA SER A 179 -29.66 38.64 -21.89
C SER A 179 -30.27 38.46 -23.29
N LEU A 180 -30.30 37.23 -23.82
CA LEU A 180 -30.94 36.91 -25.09
C LEU A 180 -32.45 37.17 -25.04
N ALA A 181 -33.12 36.79 -23.94
CA ALA A 181 -34.54 37.04 -23.75
C ALA A 181 -34.84 38.55 -23.70
N PHE A 182 -34.03 39.31 -22.94
CA PHE A 182 -34.15 40.77 -22.86
C PHE A 182 -33.95 41.46 -24.21
N VAL A 183 -32.94 41.05 -24.98
CA VAL A 183 -32.66 41.60 -26.32
C VAL A 183 -33.81 41.32 -27.28
N LYS A 184 -34.34 40.08 -27.30
CA LYS A 184 -35.50 39.74 -28.13
C LYS A 184 -36.69 40.63 -27.81
N GLN A 185 -37.03 40.76 -26.52
CA GLN A 185 -38.12 41.63 -26.07
C GLN A 185 -37.92 43.09 -26.47
N THR A 186 -36.69 43.61 -26.36
CA THR A 186 -36.37 45.00 -26.72
C THR A 186 -36.52 45.24 -28.23
N LEU A 187 -36.03 44.31 -29.06
CA LEU A 187 -36.15 44.40 -30.52
C LEU A 187 -37.62 44.33 -30.97
N GLU A 188 -38.43 43.48 -30.32
CA GLU A 188 -39.88 43.42 -30.53
C GLU A 188 -40.56 44.75 -30.17
N GLN A 189 -40.24 45.35 -29.01
CA GLN A 189 -40.80 46.64 -28.59
C GLN A 189 -40.43 47.78 -29.55
N GLN A 190 -39.25 47.72 -30.16
CA GLN A 190 -38.79 48.70 -31.13
C GLN A 190 -39.33 48.46 -32.55
N ASN A 191 -40.13 47.41 -32.78
CA ASN A 191 -40.60 46.99 -34.11
C ASN A 191 -39.46 46.82 -35.12
N VAL A 192 -38.29 46.34 -34.67
CA VAL A 192 -37.20 46.00 -35.58
C VAL A 192 -37.65 44.81 -36.43
N ASP A 193 -37.53 44.93 -37.75
CA ASP A 193 -37.86 43.86 -38.68
C ASP A 193 -37.03 42.60 -38.32
N PRO A 194 -37.66 41.45 -38.01
CA PRO A 194 -36.96 40.20 -37.74
C PRO A 194 -36.05 39.75 -38.90
N GLU A 195 -36.37 40.17 -40.12
CA GLU A 195 -35.55 39.90 -41.30
C GLU A 195 -34.43 40.92 -41.52
N SER A 196 -34.31 41.94 -40.66
CA SER A 196 -33.19 42.88 -40.69
C SER A 196 -31.87 42.16 -40.39
N ASP A 197 -30.83 42.55 -41.14
CA ASP A 197 -29.47 42.06 -40.90
C ASP A 197 -28.96 42.41 -39.49
N GLU A 198 -29.44 43.49 -38.89
CA GLU A 198 -29.10 43.87 -37.50
C GLU A 198 -29.69 42.88 -36.50
N TYR A 199 -30.98 42.55 -36.65
CA TYR A 199 -31.68 41.57 -35.81
C TYR A 199 -31.00 40.19 -35.90
N ARG A 200 -30.74 39.73 -37.13
CA ARG A 200 -30.06 38.45 -37.38
C ARG A 200 -28.66 38.42 -36.77
N ARG A 201 -27.87 39.50 -36.90
CA ARG A 201 -26.51 39.58 -36.35
C ARG A 201 -26.47 39.51 -34.83
N ILE A 202 -27.37 40.23 -34.15
CA ILE A 202 -27.44 40.24 -32.68
C ILE A 202 -27.82 38.86 -32.17
N LEU A 203 -28.87 38.24 -32.72
CA LEU A 203 -29.27 36.89 -32.33
C LEU A 203 -28.18 35.86 -32.58
N LEU A 204 -27.50 35.95 -33.72
CA LEU A 204 -26.39 35.05 -34.04
C LEU A 204 -25.27 35.19 -33.01
N ASN A 205 -24.91 36.41 -32.59
CA ASN A 205 -23.87 36.61 -31.57
C ASN A 205 -24.23 35.93 -30.23
N HIS A 206 -25.44 36.14 -29.73
CA HIS A 206 -25.89 35.49 -28.49
C HIS A 206 -25.97 33.97 -28.61
N THR A 207 -26.47 33.48 -29.75
CA THR A 207 -26.57 32.04 -30.02
C THR A 207 -25.19 31.39 -30.06
N SER A 208 -24.21 32.00 -30.73
CA SER A 208 -22.83 31.50 -30.77
C SER A 208 -22.18 31.50 -29.38
N ARG A 209 -22.42 32.55 -28.57
CA ARG A 209 -21.94 32.60 -27.18
C ARG A 209 -22.56 31.50 -26.32
N LEU A 210 -23.86 31.25 -26.47
CA LEU A 210 -24.57 30.18 -25.76
C LEU A 210 -24.01 28.81 -26.15
N GLN A 211 -23.90 28.52 -27.45
CA GLN A 211 -23.34 27.26 -27.95
C GLN A 211 -21.91 27.01 -27.47
N HIS A 212 -21.08 28.06 -27.44
CA HIS A 212 -19.73 27.97 -26.88
C HIS A 212 -19.78 27.62 -25.38
N CYS A 213 -20.64 28.29 -24.60
CA CYS A 213 -20.80 28.02 -23.17
C CYS A 213 -21.30 26.58 -22.92
N GLU A 214 -22.31 26.11 -23.64
CA GLU A 214 -22.84 24.75 -23.56
C GLU A 214 -21.78 23.69 -23.91
N THR A 215 -20.96 23.97 -24.92
CA THR A 215 -19.85 23.08 -25.31
C THR A 215 -18.81 23.01 -24.20
N THR A 216 -18.42 24.14 -23.63
CA THR A 216 -17.48 24.20 -22.51
C THR A 216 -18.02 23.49 -21.27
N ILE A 217 -19.32 23.67 -20.94
CA ILE A 217 -19.98 22.94 -19.85
C ILE A 217 -19.88 21.43 -20.07
N ARG A 218 -20.20 20.96 -21.28
CA ARG A 218 -20.12 19.53 -21.62
C ARG A 218 -18.69 18.98 -21.46
N ASN A 219 -17.69 19.75 -21.88
CA ASN A 219 -16.28 19.37 -21.74
C ASN A 219 -15.86 19.29 -20.27
N VAL A 220 -16.18 20.30 -19.46
CA VAL A 220 -15.89 20.29 -18.02
C VAL A 220 -16.59 19.13 -17.31
N GLN A 221 -17.86 18.84 -17.66
CA GLN A 221 -18.57 17.68 -17.12
C GLN A 221 -17.89 16.36 -17.47
N LYS A 222 -17.38 16.23 -18.71
CA LYS A 222 -16.60 15.05 -19.12
C LYS A 222 -15.29 14.93 -18.33
N GLU A 223 -14.56 16.02 -18.14
CA GLU A 223 -13.33 16.03 -17.34
C GLU A 223 -13.59 15.69 -15.85
N ILE A 224 -14.71 16.14 -15.28
CA ILE A 224 -15.11 15.79 -13.92
C ILE A 224 -15.30 14.28 -13.78
N GLU A 225 -16.02 13.67 -14.73
CA GLU A 225 -16.28 12.23 -14.75
C GLU A 225 -14.98 11.43 -14.92
N GLU A 226 -14.11 11.84 -15.86
CA GLU A 226 -12.82 11.19 -16.08
C GLU A 226 -11.91 11.25 -14.85
N GLU A 227 -11.84 12.40 -14.17
CA GLU A 227 -11.07 12.53 -12.94
C GLU A 227 -11.65 11.71 -11.78
N PHE A 228 -12.97 11.60 -11.70
CA PHE A 228 -13.63 10.75 -10.72
C PHE A 228 -13.35 9.26 -10.98
N GLN A 229 -13.46 8.82 -12.22
CA GLN A 229 -13.13 7.44 -12.62
C GLN A 229 -11.67 7.11 -12.37
N LYS A 230 -10.76 8.03 -12.71
CA LYS A 230 -9.32 7.87 -12.45
C LYS A 230 -9.02 7.74 -10.96
N ALA A 231 -9.63 8.57 -10.12
CA ALA A 231 -9.47 8.48 -8.67
C ALA A 231 -10.01 7.16 -8.12
N THR A 232 -11.19 6.75 -8.57
CA THR A 232 -11.83 5.48 -8.16
C THR A 232 -10.99 4.27 -8.56
N HIS A 233 -10.52 4.23 -9.80
CA HIS A 233 -9.69 3.13 -10.31
C HIS A 233 -8.39 2.99 -9.50
N ARG A 234 -7.74 4.13 -9.23
CA ARG A 234 -6.54 4.18 -8.40
C ARG A 234 -6.81 3.70 -6.97
N GLU A 235 -7.94 4.06 -6.37
CA GLU A 235 -8.29 3.56 -5.03
C GLU A 235 -8.45 2.04 -5.04
N ILE A 236 -9.14 1.48 -6.04
CA ILE A 236 -9.34 0.04 -6.19
C ILE A 236 -8.00 -0.67 -6.34
N GLU A 237 -7.10 -0.15 -7.17
CA GLU A 237 -5.76 -0.70 -7.39
C GLU A 237 -4.95 -0.74 -6.08
N ILE A 238 -4.88 0.37 -5.36
CA ILE A 238 -4.13 0.44 -4.09
C ILE A 238 -4.77 -0.48 -3.04
N ARG A 239 -6.10 -0.58 -2.99
CA ARG A 239 -6.80 -1.49 -2.07
C ARG A 239 -6.50 -2.95 -2.38
N GLY A 240 -6.46 -3.33 -3.65
CA GLY A 240 -6.06 -4.67 -4.07
C GLY A 240 -4.60 -4.99 -3.70
N GLN A 241 -3.70 -4.03 -3.88
CA GLN A 241 -2.32 -4.16 -3.43
C GLN A 241 -2.21 -4.32 -1.90
N LEU A 242 -2.99 -3.54 -1.15
CA LEU A 242 -3.02 -3.61 0.31
C LEU A 242 -3.47 -4.98 0.81
N GLU A 243 -4.51 -5.55 0.19
CA GLU A 243 -5.01 -6.89 0.55
C GLU A 243 -3.94 -7.96 0.34
N LYS A 244 -3.24 -7.92 -0.80
CA LYS A 244 -2.11 -8.82 -1.08
C LYS A 244 -0.99 -8.68 -0.06
N GLU A 245 -0.58 -7.45 0.25
CA GLU A 245 0.49 -7.19 1.22
C GLU A 245 0.11 -7.62 2.64
N TYR A 246 -1.15 -7.45 3.03
CA TYR A 246 -1.66 -7.95 4.31
C TYR A 246 -1.64 -9.48 4.39
N ALA A 247 -2.04 -10.17 3.32
CA ALA A 247 -1.99 -11.63 3.27
C ALA A 247 -0.55 -12.15 3.40
N GLU A 248 0.39 -11.57 2.65
CA GLU A 248 1.82 -11.89 2.75
C GLU A 248 2.35 -11.62 4.18
N PHE A 249 2.00 -10.48 4.76
CA PHE A 249 2.42 -10.13 6.13
C PHE A 249 1.88 -11.12 7.16
N GLN A 250 0.62 -11.53 7.03
CA GLN A 250 -0.01 -12.48 7.95
C GLN A 250 0.63 -13.86 7.87
N GLU A 251 0.92 -14.36 6.66
CA GLU A 251 1.63 -15.63 6.46
C GLU A 251 3.00 -15.62 7.14
N LEU A 252 3.77 -14.53 6.96
CA LEU A 252 5.07 -14.37 7.62
C LEU A 252 4.94 -14.33 9.15
N GLN A 253 3.92 -13.66 9.69
CA GLN A 253 3.67 -13.60 11.13
C GLN A 253 3.24 -14.95 11.71
N GLU A 254 2.47 -15.74 10.97
CA GLU A 254 2.09 -17.10 11.37
C GLU A 254 3.31 -18.02 11.36
N LYS A 255 4.19 -17.89 10.36
CA LYS A 255 5.45 -18.61 10.30
C LYS A 255 6.36 -18.27 11.48
N GLU A 256 6.52 -16.99 11.82
CA GLU A 256 7.29 -16.54 12.99
C GLU A 256 6.77 -17.16 14.28
N ARG A 257 5.44 -17.15 14.46
CA ARG A 257 4.79 -17.77 15.61
C ARG A 257 5.04 -19.27 15.67
N GLY A 258 5.05 -19.95 14.52
CA GLY A 258 5.43 -21.36 14.40
C GLY A 258 6.86 -21.61 14.87
N ILE A 259 7.82 -20.84 14.35
CA ILE A 259 9.23 -20.92 14.74
C ILE A 259 9.40 -20.70 16.25
N CYS A 260 8.79 -19.66 16.82
CA CYS A 260 8.87 -19.40 18.26
C CYS A 260 8.35 -20.58 19.10
N ARG A 261 7.24 -21.22 18.67
CA ARG A 261 6.70 -22.41 19.34
C ARG A 261 7.65 -23.60 19.23
N ASN A 262 8.23 -23.83 18.06
CA ASN A 262 9.17 -24.93 17.83
C ASN A 262 10.43 -24.78 18.67
N VAL A 263 11.04 -23.58 18.69
CA VAL A 263 12.19 -23.27 19.55
C VAL A 263 11.88 -23.57 21.02
N GLN A 264 10.72 -23.09 21.52
CA GLN A 264 10.29 -23.36 22.90
C GLN A 264 10.08 -24.86 23.15
N TYR A 265 9.49 -25.57 22.17
CA TYR A 265 9.20 -26.99 22.26
C TYR A 265 10.48 -27.83 22.35
N TYR A 266 11.42 -27.63 21.43
CA TYR A 266 12.69 -28.36 21.42
C TYR A 266 13.52 -28.08 22.69
N SER A 267 13.60 -26.82 23.09
CA SER A 267 14.30 -26.40 24.30
C SER A 267 13.68 -27.01 25.56
N PHE A 268 12.35 -27.05 25.63
CA PHE A 268 11.62 -27.66 26.75
C PHE A 268 11.88 -29.16 26.87
N ILE A 269 11.81 -29.90 25.76
CA ILE A 269 12.07 -31.34 25.76
C ILE A 269 13.53 -31.63 26.12
N ALA A 270 14.48 -30.91 25.54
CA ALA A 270 15.90 -31.08 25.85
C ALA A 270 16.16 -30.84 27.35
N SER A 271 15.51 -29.83 27.93
CA SER A 271 15.60 -29.53 29.36
C SER A 271 15.03 -30.65 30.24
N LEU A 272 13.92 -31.30 29.83
CA LEU A 272 13.41 -32.47 30.55
C LEU A 272 14.36 -33.66 30.45
N LEU A 273 14.89 -33.97 29.27
CA LEU A 273 15.80 -35.11 29.09
C LEU A 273 17.08 -34.96 29.93
N ARG A 274 17.59 -33.72 30.10
CA ARG A 274 18.73 -33.43 30.97
C ARG A 274 18.49 -33.71 32.47
N LEU A 275 17.23 -33.77 32.91
CA LEU A 275 16.88 -34.17 34.29
C LEU A 275 16.94 -35.69 34.49
N GLY A 276 17.26 -36.47 33.45
CA GLY A 276 17.37 -37.91 33.51
C GLY A 276 16.00 -38.58 33.75
N PRO A 277 15.93 -39.66 34.56
CA PRO A 277 14.72 -40.46 34.72
C PRO A 277 13.48 -39.65 35.15
N LEU A 278 13.64 -38.70 36.07
CA LEU A 278 12.52 -37.87 36.57
C LEU A 278 11.94 -36.96 35.48
N GLY A 279 12.79 -36.42 34.61
CA GLY A 279 12.36 -35.61 33.48
C GLY A 279 11.72 -36.45 32.38
N LEU A 280 12.23 -37.67 32.16
CA LEU A 280 11.63 -38.63 31.24
C LEU A 280 10.22 -39.06 31.69
N ASP A 281 10.02 -39.33 32.98
CA ASP A 281 8.69 -39.63 33.54
C ASP A 281 7.72 -38.45 33.34
N SER A 282 8.20 -37.23 33.54
CA SER A 282 7.42 -36.00 33.32
C SER A 282 7.06 -35.81 31.83
N LEU A 283 7.98 -36.14 30.92
CA LEU A 283 7.74 -36.10 29.48
C LEU A 283 6.70 -37.16 29.06
N LEU A 284 6.85 -38.40 29.53
CA LEU A 284 5.90 -39.49 29.27
C LEU A 284 4.51 -39.17 29.82
N PHE A 285 4.43 -38.58 31.01
CA PHE A 285 3.16 -38.12 31.58
C PHE A 285 2.50 -37.05 30.70
N LYS A 286 3.26 -36.04 30.26
CA LYS A 286 2.74 -35.00 29.34
C LYS A 286 2.27 -35.60 28.02
N LEU A 287 3.04 -36.51 27.43
CA LEU A 287 2.67 -37.18 26.17
C LEU A 287 1.37 -37.98 26.32
N ARG A 288 1.25 -38.75 27.41
CA ARG A 288 0.02 -39.50 27.72
C ARG A 288 -1.19 -38.57 27.90
N TYR A 289 -1.01 -37.43 28.58
CA TYR A 289 -2.06 -36.43 28.73
C TYR A 289 -2.50 -35.82 27.38
N SER A 290 -1.57 -35.67 26.46
CA SER A 290 -1.82 -35.22 25.07
C SER A 290 -2.33 -36.34 24.15
N GLY A 291 -2.63 -37.54 24.67
CA GLY A 291 -3.14 -38.67 23.90
C GLY A 291 -2.09 -39.51 23.16
N VAL A 292 -0.79 -39.29 23.42
CA VAL A 292 0.31 -40.05 22.83
C VAL A 292 0.76 -41.13 23.82
N ASP A 293 0.41 -42.40 23.55
CA ASP A 293 0.80 -43.55 24.38
C ASP A 293 2.09 -44.21 23.89
N VAL A 294 3.23 -43.62 24.26
CA VAL A 294 4.56 -44.11 23.88
C VAL A 294 4.82 -45.54 24.39
N VAL A 295 4.36 -45.87 25.60
CA VAL A 295 4.59 -47.19 26.21
C VAL A 295 3.76 -48.27 25.52
N GLY A 296 2.52 -47.96 25.16
CA GLY A 296 1.66 -48.85 24.37
C GLY A 296 2.21 -49.10 22.97
N GLU A 297 2.77 -48.08 22.32
CA GLU A 297 3.40 -48.18 20.99
C GLU A 297 4.67 -49.04 21.00
N VAL A 298 5.56 -48.84 21.99
CA VAL A 298 6.79 -49.65 22.13
C VAL A 298 6.47 -51.14 22.36
N ASN A 299 5.42 -51.45 23.13
CA ASN A 299 5.01 -52.84 23.37
C ASN A 299 4.40 -53.54 22.14
N LYS A 300 3.78 -52.80 21.22
CA LYS A 300 3.31 -53.36 19.94
C LYS A 300 4.49 -53.68 19.02
N ASN A 301 5.49 -52.80 18.99
CA ASN A 301 6.67 -52.94 18.13
C ASN A 301 7.67 -53.98 18.65
N SER A 302 7.74 -54.19 19.97
CA SER A 302 8.56 -55.26 20.56
C SER A 302 7.97 -56.65 20.32
N SER A 303 6.64 -56.79 20.24
CA SER A 303 6.00 -58.07 19.95
C SER A 303 6.26 -58.58 18.52
N ASN A 304 6.56 -57.69 17.56
CA ASN A 304 6.92 -58.07 16.19
C ASN A 304 8.41 -58.42 16.03
N ALA A 305 9.29 -57.94 16.92
CA ALA A 305 10.73 -58.24 16.85
C ALA A 305 11.12 -59.62 17.42
N VAL A 306 10.23 -60.27 18.18
CA VAL A 306 10.49 -61.59 18.78
C VAL A 306 10.15 -62.76 17.82
N GLN A 307 9.50 -62.51 16.68
CA GLN A 307 9.16 -63.56 15.72
C GLN A 307 10.24 -63.86 14.66
N ASP A 308 11.22 -62.99 14.45
CA ASP A 308 12.24 -63.19 13.40
C ASP A 308 13.50 -63.97 13.85
N HIS A 309 13.58 -64.40 15.11
CA HIS A 309 14.73 -65.17 15.61
C HIS A 309 14.48 -66.67 15.82
N VAL A 310 13.32 -67.19 15.38
CA VAL A 310 13.04 -68.63 15.39
C VAL A 310 12.45 -69.06 14.06
N MET A 311 13.27 -69.13 13.02
CA MET A 311 13.11 -70.11 11.95
C MET A 311 14.50 -70.45 11.37
N THR A 312 15.01 -71.60 11.82
CA THR A 312 15.91 -72.58 11.16
C THR A 312 17.09 -72.08 10.34
#